data_AF-A0A752A0A8-F1
#
_entry.id   AF-A0A752A0A8-F1
#
_cell.length_a   1.000
_cell.length_b   1.000
_cell.length_c   1.000
_cell.angle_alpha   90.00
_cell.angle_beta   90.00
_cell.angle_gamma   90.00
#
_symmetry.space_group_name_H-M   'P 1'
#
loop_
_entity.id
_entity.type
_entity.pdbx_description
1 polymer ?
#
loop_
_entity_poly.entity_id
_entity_poly.type
_entity_poly.pdbx_seq_one_letter_code
_entity_poly.pdbx_strand_id
1 'polypeptide(L)' 'MNYKWILCPVCGNKTRLKIREDTELKKFPLYCPKCRQE' A
#
# COMPACT_ATOMS: atom_id res chain seq x y z
N MET A 1 7.01 7.73 16.18
CA MET A 1 6.01 7.70 15.09
C MET A 1 6.24 6.45 14.27
N ASN A 2 5.29 5.50 14.31
CA ASN A 2 5.41 4.23 13.60
C ASN A 2 4.86 4.40 12.18
N TYR A 3 5.63 3.97 11.18
CA TYR A 3 5.23 4.01 9.78
C TYR A 3 5.14 2.57 9.29
N LYS A 4 3.99 2.19 8.73
CA LYS A 4 3.79 0.85 8.17
C LYS A 4 3.83 0.93 6.65
N TRP A 5 4.47 -0.05 6.04
CA TRP A 5 4.41 -0.21 4.59
C TRP A 5 3.09 -0.88 4.23
N ILE A 6 2.41 -0.35 3.21
CA ILE A 6 1.26 -1.04 2.65
C ILE A 6 1.79 -2.19 1.80
N LEU A 7 1.32 -3.40 2.08
CA LEU A 7 1.63 -4.58 1.27
C LEU A 7 0.51 -4.76 0.24
N CYS A 8 0.89 -5.14 -0.97
CA CYS A 8 -0.10 -5.44 -2.01
C CYS A 8 -0.92 -6.67 -1.58
N PRO A 9 -2.27 -6.61 -1.61
CA PRO A 9 -3.10 -7.74 -1.19
C PRO A 9 -2.97 -8.97 -2.12
N VAL A 10 -2.52 -8.77 -3.36
CA VAL A 10 -2.39 -9.85 -4.36
C VAL A 10 -1.08 -10.62 -4.23
N CYS A 11 0.04 -9.94 -4.02
CA CYS A 11 1.36 -10.56 -4.01
C CYS A 11 2.15 -10.41 -2.70
N GLY A 12 1.60 -9.71 -1.71
CA GLY A 12 2.27 -9.41 -0.44
C GLY A 12 3.49 -8.50 -0.57
N ASN A 13 3.78 -7.99 -1.78
CA ASN A 13 4.99 -7.22 -2.02
C ASN A 13 4.86 -5.81 -1.45
N LYS A 14 5.98 -5.24 -0.99
CA LYS A 14 6.00 -3.86 -0.48
C LYS A 14 5.61 -2.89 -1.57
N THR A 15 4.57 -2.10 -1.33
CA THR A 15 4.25 -0.96 -2.19
C THR A 15 5.18 0.20 -1.88
N ARG A 16 5.20 1.22 -2.76
CA ARG A 16 5.97 2.45 -2.53
C ARG A 16 5.34 3.37 -1.49
N LEU A 17 4.20 2.98 -0.91
CA LEU A 17 3.43 3.79 0.01
C LEU A 17 3.69 3.38 1.46
N LYS A 18 4.02 4.38 2.29
CA LYS A 18 4.04 4.27 3.74
C LYS A 18 2.80 4.96 4.28
N ILE A 19 2.09 4.27 5.16
CA ILE A 19 0.96 4.84 5.88
C ILE A 19 1.39 5.14 7.32
N ARG A 20 0.95 6.29 7.83
CA ARG A 20 1.11 6.67 9.22
C ARG A 20 -0.12 6.18 10.00
N GLU A 21 0.03 5.88 11.28
CA GLU A 21 -1.05 5.28 12.07
C GLU A 21 -2.29 6.18 12.19
N ASP A 22 -2.12 7.49 12.06
CA ASP A 22 -3.17 8.51 12.10
C ASP A 22 -3.78 8.83 10.72
N THR A 23 -3.33 8.18 9.64
CA THR A 23 -3.79 8.44 8.27
C THR A 23 -4.67 7.30 7.76
N GLU A 24 -5.86 7.62 7.24
CA GLU A 24 -6.77 6.67 6.61
C GLU A 24 -6.82 6.87 5.09
N LEU A 25 -6.74 5.77 4.32
CA LEU A 25 -6.90 5.76 2.88
C LEU A 25 -8.28 5.21 2.52
N LYS A 26 -9.14 6.03 1.92
CA LYS A 26 -10.47 5.63 1.41
C LYS A 26 -10.43 5.51 -0.11
N LYS A 27 -10.80 4.34 -0.65
CA LYS A 27 -10.84 4.04 -2.11
C LYS A 27 -9.55 4.44 -2.85
N PHE A 28 -8.40 4.14 -2.27
CA PHE A 28 -7.11 4.48 -2.90
C PHE A 28 -6.70 3.37 -3.89
N PRO A 29 -6.55 3.67 -5.19
CA PRO A 29 -6.08 2.69 -6.17
C PRO A 29 -4.63 2.30 -5.85
N LEU A 30 -4.39 1.01 -5.60
CA LEU A 30 -3.10 0.48 -5.16
C LEU A 30 -2.41 -0.19 -6.34
N TYR A 31 -1.77 0.63 -7.17
CA TYR A 31 -1.00 0.09 -8.29
C TYR A 31 0.19 -0.76 -7.80
N CYS A 32 0.17 -2.04 -8.14
CA CYS A 32 1.28 -2.94 -7.90
C CYS A 32 2.08 -3.17 -9.19
N PRO A 33 3.35 -2.71 -9.28
CA PRO A 33 4.17 -2.90 -10.49
C PRO A 33 4.48 -4.38 -10.77
N LYS A 34 4.34 -5.27 -9.78
CA LYS A 34 4.53 -6.71 -9.95
C LYS A 34 3.31 -7.38 -10.60
N CYS A 35 2.12 -7.05 -10.13
CA CYS A 35 0.85 -7.58 -10.66
C CYS A 35 0.36 -6.80 -11.88
N ARG A 36 0.90 -5.58 -12.11
CA ARG A 36 0.45 -4.61 -13.12
C ARG A 36 -1.04 -4.34 -13.05
N GLN A 37 -1.58 -4.39 -11.83
CA GLN A 37 -2.98 -4.16 -11.51
C GLN A 37 -3.07 -2.99 -10.53
N GLU A 38 -4.13 -2.22 -10.71
CA GLU A 38 -4.54 -1.09 -9.87
C GLU A 38 -5.34 -1.55 -8.64
#